data_AF-A0A3D5V9Q2-F1
#
_entry.id   AF-A0A3D5V9Q2-F1
#
_cell.length_a   1.000
_cell.length_b   1.000
_cell.length_c   1.000
_cell.angle_alpha   90.00
_cell.angle_beta   90.00
_cell.angle_gamma   90.00
#
_symmetry.space_group_name_H-M   'P 1'
#
loop_
_entity.id
_entity.type
_entity.pdbx_description
1 polymer ?
#
loop_
_entity_poly.entity_id
_entity_poly.type
_entity_poly.pdbx_seq_one_letter_code
_entity_poly.pdbx_strand_id
1 'polypeptide(L)'
;MKKFFKTLVNVISWVLLLAAFSSMGFSSDDPAVGVPVFGVFFILVFLLVYLYTRNHQKHHEPNLKSVALVHRIFGIILIILGILSPLAIFNQANFPTSTNILILVIAAVLMALGALAVIIINNSLGKNSFATFLGYLLLIVLSAIPAFIVSQNDKIIEVFPDLYSALGMTYWATLAIAVFGWWG
;
A
#
# COMPACT_ATOMS: atom_id res chain seq x y z
N MET A 1 3.28 -32.94 -10.32
CA MET A 1 4.22 -31.85 -9.92
C MET A 1 3.70 -30.44 -10.19
N LYS A 2 3.33 -30.05 -11.43
CA LYS A 2 2.85 -28.67 -11.74
C LYS A 2 1.69 -28.18 -10.86
N LYS A 3 0.71 -29.05 -10.54
CA LYS A 3 -0.44 -28.70 -9.68
C LYS A 3 -0.05 -28.41 -8.24
N PHE A 4 0.88 -29.19 -7.69
CA PHE A 4 1.40 -28.99 -6.34
C PHE A 4 2.13 -27.65 -6.23
N PHE A 5 3.03 -27.37 -7.18
CA PHE A 5 3.78 -26.10 -7.20
C PHE A 5 2.85 -24.89 -7.32
N LYS A 6 1.83 -24.94 -8.19
CA LYS A 6 0.84 -23.86 -8.32
C LYS A 6 0.05 -23.63 -7.01
N THR A 7 -0.31 -24.70 -6.33
CA THR A 7 -1.02 -24.63 -5.03
C THR A 7 -0.12 -24.02 -3.96
N LEU A 8 1.14 -24.45 -3.89
CA LEU A 8 2.14 -23.93 -2.96
C LEU A 8 2.36 -22.43 -3.16
N VAL A 9 2.56 -21.97 -4.40
CA VAL A 9 2.70 -20.55 -4.74
C VAL A 9 1.47 -19.77 -4.28
N ASN A 10 0.26 -20.25 -4.55
CA ASN A 10 -0.96 -19.58 -4.10
C ASN A 10 -1.03 -19.45 -2.57
N VAL A 11 -0.69 -20.52 -1.82
CA VAL A 11 -0.69 -20.48 -0.36
C VAL A 11 0.34 -19.48 0.15
N ILE A 12 1.56 -19.52 -0.39
CA ILE A 12 2.62 -18.57 -0.02
C ILE A 12 2.20 -17.13 -0.34
N SER A 13 1.60 -16.88 -1.50
CA SER A 13 1.09 -15.56 -1.86
C SER A 13 0.02 -15.07 -0.90
N TRP A 14 -0.90 -15.94 -0.46
CA TRP A 14 -1.90 -15.60 0.55
C TRP A 14 -1.28 -15.31 1.91
N VAL A 15 -0.32 -16.12 2.35
CA VAL A 15 0.40 -15.90 3.61
C VAL A 15 1.18 -14.58 3.56
N LEU A 16 1.89 -14.31 2.47
CA LEU A 16 2.61 -13.06 2.26
C LEU A 16 1.66 -11.88 2.25
N LEU A 17 0.52 -11.97 1.56
CA LEU A 17 -0.50 -10.93 1.54
C LEU A 17 -1.08 -10.68 2.93
N LEU A 18 -1.33 -11.74 3.70
CA LEU A 18 -1.86 -11.60 5.06
C LEU A 18 -0.82 -11.03 6.03
N ALA A 19 0.44 -11.45 5.92
CA ALA A 19 1.55 -10.84 6.65
C ALA A 19 1.72 -9.37 6.29
N ALA A 20 1.58 -9.04 5.00
CA ALA A 20 1.52 -7.69 4.48
C ALA A 20 0.41 -6.87 5.15
N PHE A 21 -0.83 -7.35 5.22
CA PHE A 21 -1.90 -6.62 5.90
C PHE A 21 -1.72 -6.56 7.43
N SER A 22 -1.19 -7.63 8.03
CA SER A 22 -0.91 -7.70 9.47
C SER A 22 0.17 -6.71 9.91
N SER A 23 1.11 -6.39 9.02
CA SER A 23 2.17 -5.40 9.28
C SER A 23 1.61 -4.00 9.57
N MET A 24 0.33 -3.73 9.26
CA MET A 24 -0.35 -2.52 9.72
C MET A 24 -0.30 -2.36 11.25
N GLY A 25 -0.23 -3.47 11.99
CA GLY A 25 -0.05 -3.44 13.44
C GLY A 25 1.27 -2.82 13.92
N PHE A 26 2.27 -2.65 13.04
CA PHE A 26 3.48 -1.89 13.37
C PHE A 26 3.19 -0.40 13.61
N SER A 27 2.05 0.11 13.17
CA SER A 27 1.62 1.49 13.46
C SER A 27 0.95 1.67 14.83
N SER A 28 0.81 0.61 15.63
CA SER A 28 0.25 0.68 16.99
C SER A 28 1.34 0.86 18.03
N ASP A 29 0.96 1.37 19.21
CA ASP A 29 1.86 1.62 20.34
C ASP A 29 2.56 0.36 20.86
N ASP A 30 1.97 -0.83 20.65
CA ASP A 30 2.59 -2.13 20.97
C ASP A 30 2.52 -3.05 19.74
N PRO A 31 3.58 -3.09 18.91
CA PRO A 31 3.61 -3.92 17.71
C PRO A 31 3.48 -5.43 17.99
N ALA A 32 3.91 -5.90 19.17
CA ALA A 32 3.84 -7.31 19.52
C ALA A 32 2.39 -7.77 19.68
N VAL A 33 1.50 -6.86 20.08
CA VAL A 33 0.05 -7.10 20.18
C VAL A 33 -0.67 -6.64 18.91
N GLY A 34 -0.28 -5.50 18.34
CA GLY A 34 -0.93 -4.90 17.18
C GLY A 34 -0.87 -5.76 15.92
N VAL A 35 0.30 -6.34 15.60
CA VAL A 35 0.46 -7.17 14.39
C VAL A 35 -0.46 -8.40 14.41
N PRO A 36 -0.51 -9.19 15.49
CA PRO A 36 -1.48 -10.27 15.63
C PRO A 36 -2.94 -9.80 15.52
N VAL A 37 -3.31 -8.68 16.15
CA VAL A 37 -4.68 -8.15 16.14
C VAL A 37 -5.12 -7.79 14.73
N PHE A 38 -4.29 -7.05 13.97
CA PHE A 38 -4.57 -6.75 12.57
C PHE A 38 -4.61 -8.01 11.71
N GLY A 39 -3.74 -9.00 11.98
CA GLY A 39 -3.79 -10.28 11.29
C GLY A 39 -5.11 -11.02 11.47
N VAL A 40 -5.61 -11.13 12.70
CA VAL A 40 -6.93 -11.71 12.99
C VAL A 40 -8.05 -10.89 12.34
N PHE A 41 -7.99 -9.57 12.43
CA PHE A 41 -8.96 -8.68 11.79
C PHE A 41 -9.05 -8.92 10.28
N PHE A 42 -7.92 -8.96 9.57
CA PHE A 42 -7.92 -9.18 8.13
C PHE A 42 -8.33 -10.61 7.73
N ILE A 43 -8.00 -11.62 8.54
CA ILE A 43 -8.55 -12.98 8.35
C ILE A 43 -10.09 -12.93 8.39
N LEU A 44 -10.67 -12.25 9.39
CA LEU A 44 -12.12 -12.12 9.52
C LEU A 44 -12.74 -11.35 8.34
N VAL A 45 -12.13 -10.24 7.93
CA VAL A 45 -12.59 -9.46 6.78
C VAL A 45 -12.57 -10.31 5.50
N PHE A 46 -11.47 -10.99 5.21
CA PHE A 46 -11.38 -11.85 4.03
C PHE A 46 -12.37 -13.02 4.09
N LEU A 47 -12.59 -13.60 5.26
CA LEU A 47 -13.59 -14.65 5.46
C LEU A 47 -15.00 -14.11 5.19
N LEU A 48 -15.34 -12.93 5.71
CA LEU A 48 -16.65 -12.30 5.48
C LEU A 48 -16.86 -11.96 4.01
N VAL A 49 -15.86 -11.38 3.35
CA VAL A 49 -15.90 -11.11 1.90
C VAL A 49 -16.08 -12.41 1.12
N TYR A 50 -15.32 -13.46 1.45
CA TYR A 50 -15.46 -14.76 0.81
C TYR A 50 -16.87 -15.35 0.98
N LEU A 51 -17.43 -15.31 2.19
CA LEU A 51 -18.79 -15.79 2.46
C LEU A 51 -19.83 -14.96 1.72
N TYR A 52 -19.70 -13.64 1.73
CA TYR A 52 -20.59 -12.72 1.03
C TYR A 52 -20.58 -12.99 -0.48
N THR A 53 -19.39 -13.06 -1.08
CA THR A 53 -19.21 -13.35 -2.51
C THR A 53 -19.72 -14.74 -2.87
N ARG A 54 -19.43 -15.77 -2.07
CA ARG A 54 -19.93 -17.13 -2.29
C ARG A 54 -21.46 -17.19 -2.32
N ASN A 55 -22.12 -16.43 -1.45
CA ASN A 55 -23.58 -16.43 -1.36
C ASN A 55 -24.27 -15.53 -2.40
N HIS A 56 -23.59 -14.49 -2.91
CA HIS A 56 -24.19 -13.48 -3.81
C HIS A 56 -23.68 -13.52 -5.26
N GLN A 57 -22.87 -14.51 -5.65
CA GLN A 57 -22.38 -14.69 -7.02
C GLN A 57 -23.46 -15.10 -8.06
N LYS A 58 -24.75 -14.89 -7.77
CA LYS A 58 -25.82 -15.03 -8.77
C LYS A 58 -25.75 -13.85 -9.74
N HIS A 59 -25.02 -14.06 -10.85
CA HIS A 59 -25.11 -13.38 -12.14
C HIS A 59 -25.33 -11.86 -12.13
N HIS A 60 -24.58 -11.12 -11.32
CA HIS A 60 -24.40 -9.70 -11.58
C HIS A 60 -23.22 -9.55 -12.52
N GLU A 61 -23.49 -9.41 -13.82
CA GLU A 61 -22.47 -8.87 -14.72
C GLU A 61 -22.15 -7.46 -14.23
N PRO A 62 -20.92 -7.19 -13.76
CA PRO A 62 -20.58 -5.88 -13.28
C PRO A 62 -20.73 -4.89 -14.43
N ASN A 63 -21.54 -3.85 -14.23
CA ASN A 63 -21.62 -2.75 -15.18
C ASN A 63 -20.24 -2.10 -15.27
N LEU A 64 -19.51 -2.40 -16.35
CA LEU A 64 -18.13 -1.96 -16.59
C LEU A 64 -17.98 -0.44 -16.42
N LYS A 65 -18.98 0.35 -16.80
CA LYS A 65 -18.96 1.82 -16.61
C LYS A 65 -19.05 2.22 -15.14
N SER A 66 -19.92 1.56 -14.37
CA SER A 66 -20.06 1.85 -12.93
C SER A 66 -18.81 1.42 -12.16
N VAL A 67 -18.25 0.25 -12.50
CA VAL A 67 -16.98 -0.21 -11.92
C VAL A 67 -15.85 0.76 -12.24
N ALA A 68 -15.70 1.18 -13.49
CA ALA A 68 -14.68 2.16 -13.89
C ALA A 68 -14.85 3.51 -13.18
N LEU A 69 -16.08 3.97 -12.96
CA LEU A 69 -16.38 5.22 -12.26
C LEU A 69 -16.12 5.12 -10.75
N VAL A 70 -16.44 4.00 -10.11
CA VAL A 70 -16.10 3.77 -8.69
C VAL A 70 -14.58 3.77 -8.53
N HIS A 71 -13.86 3.02 -9.35
CA HIS A 71 -12.39 3.05 -9.38
C HIS A 71 -11.92 4.50 -9.54
N ARG A 72 -12.39 5.15 -10.62
CA ARG A 72 -12.54 6.60 -10.85
C ARG A 72 -12.32 7.54 -9.66
N ILE A 73 -13.31 7.46 -8.78
CA ILE A 73 -13.49 8.38 -7.67
C ILE A 73 -12.55 8.00 -6.53
N PHE A 74 -12.50 6.71 -6.18
CA PHE A 74 -11.67 6.24 -5.08
C PHE A 74 -10.17 6.48 -5.35
N GLY A 75 -9.70 6.29 -6.58
CA GLY A 75 -8.31 6.58 -6.94
C GLY A 75 -7.94 8.05 -6.76
N ILE A 76 -8.81 8.99 -7.16
CA ILE A 76 -8.58 10.43 -6.96
C ILE A 76 -8.56 10.76 -5.46
N ILE A 77 -9.54 10.27 -4.69
CA ILE A 77 -9.62 10.49 -3.24
C ILE A 77 -8.33 10.00 -2.57
N LEU A 78 -7.85 8.82 -2.96
CA LEU A 78 -6.65 8.23 -2.36
C LEU A 78 -5.35 8.95 -2.75
N ILE A 79 -5.24 9.47 -3.97
CA ILE A 79 -4.11 10.34 -4.34
C ILE A 79 -4.10 11.58 -3.46
N ILE A 80 -5.26 12.21 -3.27
CA ILE A 80 -5.39 13.40 -2.40
C ILE A 80 -5.02 13.04 -0.96
N LEU A 81 -5.57 11.96 -0.41
CA LEU A 81 -5.23 11.49 0.93
C LEU A 81 -3.75 11.12 1.05
N GLY A 82 -3.18 10.47 0.05
CA GLY A 82 -1.76 10.12 -0.01
C GLY A 82 -0.86 11.35 0.03
N ILE A 83 -1.17 12.41 -0.72
CA ILE A 83 -0.40 13.66 -0.77
C ILE A 83 -0.55 14.46 0.52
N LEU A 84 -1.74 14.46 1.12
CA LEU A 84 -2.03 15.24 2.32
C LEU A 84 -1.65 14.50 3.62
N SER A 85 -1.59 13.17 3.62
CA SER A 85 -1.26 12.37 4.80
C SER A 85 0.05 12.77 5.49
N PRO A 86 1.16 13.06 4.77
CA PRO A 86 2.40 13.50 5.40
C PRO A 86 2.20 14.81 6.16
N LEU A 87 1.39 15.75 5.65
CA LEU A 87 1.12 16.99 6.36
C LEU A 87 0.38 16.73 7.68
N ALA A 88 -0.63 15.86 7.68
CA ALA A 88 -1.38 15.53 8.88
C ALA A 88 -0.50 14.88 9.97
N ILE A 89 0.45 14.04 9.55
CA ILE A 89 1.35 13.31 10.45
C ILE A 89 2.51 14.19 10.91
N PHE A 90 3.23 14.82 10.00
CA PHE A 90 4.42 15.62 10.30
C PHE A 90 4.12 17.01 10.87
N ASN A 91 2.88 17.52 10.77
CA ASN A 91 2.50 18.73 11.51
C ASN A 91 2.62 18.55 13.04
N GLN A 92 2.54 17.31 13.54
CA GLN A 92 2.77 17.01 14.96
C GLN A 92 4.24 17.27 15.37
N ALA A 93 5.18 17.23 14.41
CA ALA A 93 6.59 17.50 14.63
C ALA A 93 6.93 19.01 14.71
N ASN A 94 5.94 19.89 14.52
CA ASN A 94 6.12 21.35 14.48
C ASN A 94 7.24 21.82 13.53
N PHE A 95 7.37 21.19 12.37
CA PHE A 95 8.33 21.63 11.35
C PHE A 95 7.99 23.03 10.81
N PRO A 96 9.00 23.82 10.41
CA PRO A 96 8.77 25.08 9.73
C PRO A 96 8.05 24.85 8.39
N THR A 97 7.26 25.84 7.95
CA THR A 97 6.45 25.77 6.72
C THR A 97 7.25 25.34 5.50
N SER A 98 8.50 25.77 5.37
CA SER A 98 9.41 25.38 4.27
C SER A 98 9.68 23.88 4.25
N THR A 99 9.88 23.25 5.40
CA THR A 99 10.08 21.79 5.52
C THR A 99 8.78 21.04 5.21
N ASN A 100 7.62 21.53 5.65
CA ASN A 100 6.33 20.90 5.32
C ASN A 100 6.02 20.95 3.83
N ILE A 101 6.33 22.07 3.15
CA ILE A 101 6.23 22.19 1.69
C ILE A 101 7.17 21.17 1.01
N LEU A 102 8.40 21.04 1.50
CA LEU A 102 9.36 20.08 0.94
C LEU A 102 8.89 18.63 1.09
N ILE A 103 8.36 18.26 2.26
CA ILE A 103 7.78 16.93 2.52
C ILE A 103 6.63 16.66 1.54
N LEU A 104 5.73 17.63 1.32
CA LEU A 104 4.63 17.49 0.37
C LEU A 104 5.12 17.30 -1.07
N VAL A 105 6.14 18.06 -1.49
CA VAL A 105 6.74 17.92 -2.82
C VAL A 105 7.38 16.54 -2.98
N ILE A 106 8.14 16.08 -1.99
CA ILE A 106 8.76 14.73 -2.01
C ILE A 106 7.68 13.65 -2.11
N ALA A 107 6.61 13.75 -1.31
CA ALA A 107 5.50 12.80 -1.34
C ALA A 107 4.81 12.75 -2.71
N ALA A 108 4.54 13.92 -3.31
CA ALA A 108 3.96 14.01 -4.66
C ALA A 108 4.87 13.38 -5.73
N VAL A 109 6.19 13.61 -5.65
CA VAL A 109 7.16 13.01 -6.57
C VAL A 109 7.22 11.49 -6.41
N LEU A 110 7.27 10.98 -5.17
CA LEU A 110 7.28 9.54 -4.91
C LEU A 110 6.01 8.86 -5.42
N MET A 111 4.85 9.49 -5.26
CA MET A 111 3.59 9.00 -5.83
C MET A 111 3.59 9.01 -7.35
N ALA A 112 4.08 10.06 -7.99
CA ALA A 112 4.18 10.11 -9.45
C ALA A 112 5.10 9.01 -10.00
N LEU A 113 6.24 8.76 -9.33
CA LEU A 113 7.14 7.65 -9.67
C LEU A 113 6.49 6.29 -9.43
N GLY A 114 5.72 6.13 -8.36
CA GLY A 114 4.96 4.90 -8.07
C GLY A 114 3.92 4.62 -9.15
N ALA A 115 3.16 5.63 -9.55
CA ALA A 115 2.21 5.53 -10.65
C ALA A 115 2.90 5.16 -11.97
N LEU A 116 4.06 5.76 -12.26
CA LEU A 116 4.88 5.43 -13.43
C LEU A 116 5.33 3.95 -13.38
N ALA A 117 5.76 3.45 -12.23
CA ALA A 117 6.11 2.05 -12.02
C ALA A 117 4.96 1.11 -12.41
N VAL A 118 3.75 1.42 -11.94
CA VAL A 118 2.54 0.64 -12.25
C VAL A 118 2.20 0.71 -13.74
N ILE A 119 2.31 1.90 -14.35
CA ILE A 119 2.09 2.07 -15.80
C ILE A 119 3.08 1.20 -16.60
N ILE A 120 4.36 1.16 -16.20
CA ILE A 120 5.35 0.27 -16.82
C ILE A 120 4.93 -1.19 -16.68
N ILE A 121 4.55 -1.62 -15.48
CA ILE A 121 4.12 -3.00 -15.22
C ILE A 121 2.93 -3.37 -16.12
N ASN A 122 1.86 -2.57 -16.11
CA ASN A 122 0.64 -2.89 -16.85
C ASN A 122 0.85 -2.86 -18.38
N ASN A 123 1.65 -1.91 -18.89
CA ASN A 123 1.93 -1.83 -20.32
C ASN A 123 2.89 -2.92 -20.82
N SER A 124 3.76 -3.44 -19.94
CA SER A 124 4.76 -4.45 -20.29
C SER A 124 4.34 -5.89 -19.97
N LEU A 125 3.28 -6.09 -19.20
CA LEU A 125 2.82 -7.40 -18.74
C LEU A 125 2.58 -8.34 -19.93
N GLY A 126 3.26 -9.49 -19.94
CA GLY A 126 3.17 -10.48 -21.02
C GLY A 126 3.85 -10.10 -22.34
N LYS A 127 4.42 -8.89 -22.46
CA LYS A 127 5.14 -8.42 -23.66
C LYS A 127 6.65 -8.31 -23.43
N ASN A 128 7.07 -7.70 -22.31
CA ASN A 128 8.47 -7.46 -21.99
C ASN A 128 8.74 -7.72 -20.50
N SER A 129 9.22 -8.92 -20.19
CA SER A 129 9.46 -9.36 -18.82
C SER A 129 10.54 -8.53 -18.10
N PHE A 130 11.50 -7.95 -18.82
CA PHE A 130 12.52 -7.10 -18.21
C PHE A 130 11.94 -5.75 -17.77
N ALA A 131 11.10 -5.13 -18.60
CA ALA A 131 10.40 -3.89 -18.23
C ALA A 131 9.44 -4.13 -17.05
N THR A 132 8.73 -5.26 -17.04
CA THR A 132 7.87 -5.66 -15.91
C THR A 132 8.69 -5.83 -14.64
N PHE A 133 9.84 -6.51 -14.71
CA PHE A 133 10.76 -6.65 -13.58
C PHE A 133 11.25 -5.28 -13.08
N LEU A 134 11.63 -4.38 -13.99
CA LEU A 134 12.09 -3.04 -13.62
C LEU A 134 11.01 -2.23 -12.92
N GLY A 135 9.75 -2.33 -13.37
CA GLY A 135 8.62 -1.70 -12.70
C GLY A 135 8.41 -2.21 -11.27
N TYR A 136 8.49 -3.54 -11.05
CA TYR A 136 8.43 -4.10 -9.70
C TYR A 136 9.62 -3.67 -8.83
N LEU A 137 10.83 -3.66 -9.39
CA LEU A 137 12.02 -3.20 -8.68
C LEU A 137 11.88 -1.74 -8.25
N LEU A 138 11.34 -0.88 -9.12
CA LEU A 138 11.08 0.52 -8.82
C LEU A 138 10.09 0.67 -7.66
N LEU A 139 8.99 -0.11 -7.63
CA LEU A 139 8.04 -0.10 -6.51
C LEU A 139 8.70 -0.48 -5.18
N ILE A 140 9.55 -1.51 -5.18
CA ILE A 140 10.28 -1.94 -3.98
C ILE A 140 11.18 -0.81 -3.47
N VAL A 141 11.97 -0.19 -4.36
CA VAL A 141 12.87 0.90 -3.98
C VAL A 141 12.07 2.11 -3.45
N LEU A 142 11.02 2.53 -4.16
CA LEU A 142 10.20 3.66 -3.75
C LEU A 142 9.53 3.43 -2.39
N SER A 143 9.10 2.21 -2.10
CA SER A 143 8.49 1.87 -0.81
C SER A 143 9.46 1.97 0.38
N ALA A 144 10.76 1.80 0.12
CA ALA A 144 11.79 1.88 1.16
C ALA A 144 12.23 3.33 1.45
N ILE A 145 12.04 4.27 0.52
CA ILE A 145 12.54 5.64 0.64
C ILE A 145 11.98 6.35 1.88
N PRO A 146 10.67 6.36 2.18
CA PRO A 146 10.18 7.15 3.31
C PRO A 146 10.65 6.55 4.64
N ALA A 147 10.76 5.22 4.75
CA ALA A 147 11.36 4.58 5.91
C ALA A 147 12.82 5.01 6.13
N PHE A 148 13.60 5.10 5.05
CA PHE A 148 14.96 5.60 5.10
C PHE A 148 15.01 7.07 5.53
N ILE A 149 14.14 7.93 4.97
CA ILE A 149 14.07 9.35 5.34
C ILE A 149 13.76 9.53 6.84
N VAL A 150 12.81 8.76 7.37
CA VAL A 150 12.44 8.81 8.80
C VAL A 150 13.62 8.36 9.67
N SER A 151 14.37 7.33 9.26
CA SER A 151 15.49 6.81 10.04
C SER A 151 16.68 7.77 10.22
N GLN A 152 16.72 8.87 9.47
CA GLN A 152 17.85 9.81 9.44
C GLN A 152 17.55 11.14 10.14
N ASN A 153 16.37 11.32 10.76
CA ASN A 153 15.95 12.60 11.33
C ASN A 153 15.36 12.46 12.74
N ASP A 154 16.10 12.93 13.73
CA ASP A 154 15.74 12.83 15.15
C ASP A 154 14.39 13.49 15.47
N LYS A 155 14.03 14.60 14.79
CA LYS A 155 12.73 15.28 14.99
C LYS A 155 11.55 14.46 14.45
N ILE A 156 11.81 13.60 13.48
CA ILE A 156 10.80 12.67 12.97
C ILE A 156 10.68 11.49 13.94
N ILE A 157 11.79 10.99 14.46
CA ILE A 157 11.80 9.94 15.50
C ILE A 157 11.09 10.40 16.78
N GLU A 158 11.06 11.70 17.09
CA GLU A 158 10.24 12.21 18.21
C GLU A 158 8.72 12.08 17.96
N VAL A 159 8.27 12.10 16.70
CA VAL A 159 6.84 11.90 16.34
C VAL A 159 6.48 10.42 16.17
N PHE A 160 7.47 9.61 15.79
CA PHE A 160 7.35 8.18 15.63
C PHE A 160 8.17 7.51 16.75
N PRO A 161 7.56 7.11 17.88
CA PRO A 161 8.27 6.66 19.08
C PRO A 161 9.31 5.56 18.82
N ASP A 162 9.16 4.85 17.69
CA ASP A 162 10.10 3.87 17.18
C ASP A 162 9.98 3.70 15.66
N LEU A 163 11.07 3.28 15.02
CA LEU A 163 11.24 3.11 13.56
C LEU A 163 10.11 2.27 12.91
N TYR A 164 9.50 1.39 13.70
CA TYR A 164 8.43 0.48 13.30
C TYR A 164 7.13 1.22 12.99
N SER A 165 6.77 2.24 13.78
CA SER A 165 5.58 3.06 13.55
C SER A 165 5.68 3.86 12.24
N ALA A 166 6.88 4.33 11.90
CA ALA A 166 7.18 5.02 10.65
C ALA A 166 7.12 4.08 9.43
N LEU A 167 7.69 2.88 9.55
CA LEU A 167 7.57 1.81 8.55
C LEU A 167 6.11 1.44 8.32
N GLY A 168 5.32 1.29 9.39
CA GLY A 168 3.89 1.02 9.33
C GLY A 168 3.12 2.06 8.52
N MET A 169 3.29 3.36 8.79
CA MET A 169 2.60 4.43 8.06
C MET A 169 3.03 4.56 6.59
N THR A 170 4.32 4.40 6.31
CA THR A 170 4.85 4.38 4.93
C THR A 170 4.22 3.25 4.13
N TYR A 171 4.07 2.11 4.79
CA TYR A 171 3.45 0.93 4.25
C TYR A 171 1.94 1.12 4.06
N TRP A 172 1.21 1.76 4.97
CA TRP A 172 -0.19 2.17 4.78
C TRP A 172 -0.40 3.00 3.52
N ALA A 173 0.43 4.02 3.31
CA ALA A 173 0.36 4.85 2.11
C ALA A 173 0.66 4.02 0.85
N THR A 174 1.69 3.18 0.89
CA THR A 174 2.11 2.35 -0.27
C THR A 174 1.10 1.24 -0.59
N LEU A 175 0.49 0.59 0.40
CA LEU A 175 -0.57 -0.41 0.21
C LEU A 175 -1.84 0.24 -0.35
N ALA A 176 -2.24 1.39 0.19
CA ALA A 176 -3.37 2.14 -0.35
C ALA A 176 -3.11 2.57 -1.81
N ILE A 177 -1.90 3.05 -2.11
CA ILE A 177 -1.50 3.41 -3.48
C ILE A 177 -1.37 2.16 -4.36
N ALA A 178 -0.88 1.03 -3.87
CA ALA A 178 -0.69 -0.18 -4.68
C ALA A 178 -2.01 -0.91 -4.96
N VAL A 179 -2.90 -1.02 -3.97
CA VAL A 179 -4.21 -1.67 -4.10
C VAL A 179 -5.12 -0.89 -5.04
N PHE A 180 -5.00 0.45 -5.06
CA PHE A 180 -5.93 1.30 -5.80
C PHE A 180 -5.30 2.06 -6.97
N GLY A 181 -3.97 2.21 -6.98
CA GLY A 181 -3.17 2.59 -8.14
C GLY A 181 -2.99 1.45 -9.14
N TRP A 182 -3.45 0.24 -8.81
CA TRP A 182 -3.85 -0.81 -9.77
C TRP A 182 -5.10 -0.38 -10.58
N TRP A 183 -5.12 0.88 -11.00
CA TRP A 183 -6.07 1.44 -11.93
C TRP A 183 -5.63 1.08 -13.34
N GLY A 184 -6.36 0.11 -13.89
CA GLY A 184 -6.29 -0.31 -15.29
C GLY A 184 -5.85 -1.75 -15.41
#